data_AF-A0A0L0F4M5-F1
#
_entry.id   AF-A0A0L0F4M5-F1
#
_cell.length_a   1.000
_cell.length_b   1.000
_cell.length_c   1.000
_cell.angle_alpha   90.00
_cell.angle_beta   90.00
_cell.angle_gamma   90.00
#
_symmetry.space_group_name_H-M   'P 1'
#
loop_
_entity.id
_entity.type
_entity.pdbx_description
1 polymer ?
#
loop_
_entity_poly.entity_id
_entity_poly.type
_entity_poly.pdbx_seq_one_letter_code
_entity_poly.pdbx_strand_id
1 'polypeptide(L)'
;MHVFHTQIFFSVSHTATYDEKCDIWSTGITVIECIDGLPPLIEIHPMRALQYIVIKDPPAVTCTPEKWSTHLHMFVKDCLQKDFATRQNATDLLE
;
A
#
# COMPACT_ATOMS: atom_id res chain seq x y z
N MET A 1 -8.06 2.24 -13.86
CA MET A 1 -8.52 2.63 -12.51
C MET A 1 -9.57 1.66 -11.94
N HIS A 2 -9.49 0.35 -12.25
CA HIS A 2 -10.40 -0.65 -11.69
C HIS A 2 -9.81 -1.20 -10.39
N VAL A 3 -10.43 -0.85 -9.24
CA VAL A 3 -10.85 -1.68 -8.09
C VAL A 3 -9.97 -2.82 -7.52
N PHE A 4 -8.75 -3.07 -8.02
CA PHE A 4 -7.94 -4.18 -7.53
C PHE A 4 -7.29 -3.91 -6.18
N HIS A 5 -7.26 -2.66 -5.71
CA HIS A 5 -6.47 -2.32 -4.52
C HIS A 5 -7.14 -2.62 -3.18
N THR A 6 -8.46 -2.44 -3.08
CA THR A 6 -9.19 -2.61 -1.81
C THR A 6 -9.54 -4.07 -1.50
N GLN A 7 -9.69 -4.93 -2.52
CA GLN A 7 -10.07 -6.35 -2.30
C GLN A 7 -8.91 -7.29 -1.97
N ILE A 8 -7.67 -6.88 -2.23
CA ILE A 8 -6.49 -7.74 -2.03
C ILE A 8 -6.20 -7.99 -0.55
N PHE A 9 -6.41 -7.00 0.33
CA PHE A 9 -6.18 -7.17 1.77
C PHE A 9 -7.32 -7.94 2.46
N PHE A 10 -8.55 -7.81 1.97
CA PHE A 10 -9.72 -8.52 2.49
C PHE A 10 -9.60 -10.05 2.31
N SER A 11 -9.08 -10.53 1.18
CA SER A 11 -8.98 -11.97 0.92
C SER A 11 -7.88 -12.68 1.73
N VAL A 12 -6.91 -11.94 2.28
CA VAL A 12 -5.77 -12.51 3.01
C VAL A 12 -6.12 -12.84 4.47
N SER A 13 -7.00 -12.06 5.09
CA SER A 13 -7.36 -12.23 6.50
C SER A 13 -8.79 -12.77 6.57
N HIS A 14 -8.94 -14.09 6.67
CA HIS A 14 -10.23 -14.81 6.75
C HIS A 14 -11.14 -14.40 7.94
N THR A 15 -10.75 -13.38 8.72
CA THR A 15 -11.42 -12.92 9.94
C THR A 15 -11.52 -11.39 10.07
N ALA A 16 -10.98 -10.59 9.13
CA ALA A 16 -10.99 -9.14 9.25
C ALA A 16 -12.15 -8.51 8.46
N THR A 17 -13.07 -7.89 9.18
CA THR A 17 -14.06 -6.99 8.59
C THR A 17 -13.34 -5.83 7.90
N TYR A 18 -13.77 -5.44 6.71
CA TYR A 18 -13.23 -4.25 6.04
C TYR A 18 -13.34 -3.03 6.96
N ASP A 19 -12.26 -2.25 7.03
CA ASP A 19 -12.12 -1.08 7.90
C ASP A 19 -11.36 0.01 7.11
N GLU A 20 -11.48 1.27 7.51
CA GLU A 20 -10.95 2.46 6.83
C GLU A 20 -9.44 2.37 6.54
N LYS A 21 -8.70 1.65 7.38
CA LYS A 21 -7.26 1.41 7.20
C LYS A 21 -6.92 0.55 5.97
N CYS A 22 -7.90 -0.16 5.38
CA CYS A 22 -7.74 -0.80 4.07
C CYS A 22 -7.63 0.24 2.94
N ASP A 23 -8.33 1.37 3.06
CA ASP A 23 -8.25 2.47 2.10
C ASP A 23 -6.93 3.24 2.25
N ILE A 24 -6.40 3.33 3.47
CA ILE A 24 -5.07 3.89 3.73
C ILE A 24 -3.98 3.12 2.97
N TRP A 25 -4.01 1.79 3.03
CA TRP A 25 -3.07 0.97 2.25
C TRP A 25 -3.22 1.22 0.76
N SER A 26 -4.46 1.22 0.26
CA SER A 26 -4.74 1.44 -1.16
C SER A 26 -4.25 2.82 -1.62
N THR A 27 -4.37 3.84 -0.77
CA THR A 27 -3.85 5.19 -1.00
C THR A 27 -2.33 5.19 -1.16
N GLY A 28 -1.60 4.51 -0.27
CA GLY A 28 -0.14 4.38 -0.38
C GLY A 28 0.30 3.75 -1.69
N ILE A 29 -0.43 2.74 -2.18
CA ILE A 29 -0.13 2.10 -3.45
C ILE A 29 -0.48 2.98 -4.64
N THR A 30 -1.59 3.71 -4.59
CA THR A 30 -1.93 4.71 -5.61
C THR A 30 -0.85 5.79 -5.70
N VAL A 31 -0.28 6.23 -4.58
CA VAL A 31 0.83 7.20 -4.60
C VAL A 31 2.06 6.60 -5.30
N ILE A 32 2.41 5.34 -5.02
CA ILE A 32 3.48 4.64 -5.74
C ILE A 32 3.17 4.57 -7.24
N GLU A 33 1.94 4.19 -7.62
CA GLU A 33 1.51 4.13 -9.03
C GLU A 33 1.59 5.51 -9.71
N CYS A 34 1.23 6.59 -9.01
CA CYS A 34 1.35 7.95 -9.54
C CYS A 34 2.80 8.38 -9.78
N ILE A 35 3.72 7.89 -8.96
CA ILE A 35 5.15 8.26 -9.04
C ILE A 35 5.89 7.40 -10.05
N ASP A 36 5.72 6.08 -9.96
CA ASP A 36 6.43 5.11 -10.78
C ASP A 36 5.72 4.87 -12.12
N GLY A 37 4.49 5.37 -12.29
CA GLY A 37 3.66 5.27 -13.50
C GLY A 37 2.95 3.92 -13.67
N LEU A 38 3.25 2.96 -12.82
CA LEU A 38 2.67 1.62 -12.80
C LEU A 38 2.49 1.15 -11.36
N PRO A 39 1.44 0.38 -11.06
CA PRO A 39 1.27 -0.17 -9.72
C PRO A 39 2.34 -1.24 -9.44
N PRO A 40 2.76 -1.40 -8.17
CA PRO A 40 3.69 -2.44 -7.79
C PRO A 40 3.13 -3.83 -8.09
N LEU A 41 4.01 -4.76 -8.46
CA LEU A 41 3.67 -6.15 -8.79
C LEU A 41 2.78 -6.35 -10.02
N ILE A 42 2.62 -5.35 -10.90
CA ILE A 42 1.78 -5.41 -12.11
C ILE A 42 2.10 -6.60 -13.03
N GLU A 43 3.35 -7.06 -13.08
CA GLU A 43 3.80 -8.17 -13.92
C GLU A 43 3.61 -9.55 -13.27
N ILE A 44 3.22 -9.60 -11.99
CA ILE A 44 3.07 -10.85 -11.24
C ILE A 44 1.63 -11.35 -11.34
N HIS A 45 1.47 -12.64 -11.61
CA HIS A 45 0.15 -13.28 -11.60
C HIS A 45 -0.61 -12.99 -10.28
N PRO A 46 -1.91 -12.63 -10.31
CA PRO A 46 -2.63 -12.12 -9.13
C PRO A 46 -2.48 -12.98 -7.87
N MET A 47 -2.61 -14.31 -8.02
CA MET A 47 -2.46 -15.23 -6.88
C MET A 47 -1.06 -15.19 -6.24
N ARG A 48 0.00 -14.99 -7.03
CA ARG A 48 1.36 -14.79 -6.51
C ARG A 48 1.54 -13.41 -5.91
N ALA A 49 0.93 -12.37 -6.50
CA ALA A 49 0.95 -11.02 -5.94
C ALA A 49 0.34 -10.99 -4.52
N LEU A 50 -0.76 -11.71 -4.29
CA LEU A 50 -1.34 -11.90 -2.95
C LEU A 50 -0.32 -12.48 -1.97
N GLN A 51 0.37 -13.57 -2.34
CA GLN A 51 1.41 -14.18 -1.49
C GLN A 51 2.56 -13.21 -1.19
N TYR A 52 2.97 -12.41 -2.17
CA TYR A 52 4.02 -11.41 -1.99
C TYR A 52 3.60 -10.35 -0.96
N ILE A 53 2.35 -9.88 -1.01
CA ILE A 53 1.84 -8.87 -0.07
C ILE A 53 1.85 -9.38 1.37
N VAL A 54 1.54 -10.66 1.59
CA VAL A 54 1.60 -11.28 2.93
C VAL A 54 3.04 -11.46 3.40
N ILE A 55 3.90 -12.00 2.54
CA ILE A 55 5.20 -12.56 2.95
C ILE A 55 6.32 -11.52 2.88
N LYS A 56 6.36 -10.70 1.82
CA LYS A 56 7.45 -9.73 1.57
C LYS A 56 7.17 -8.37 2.16
N ASP A 57 8.21 -7.61 2.47
CA ASP A 57 8.06 -6.23 2.92
C ASP A 57 7.21 -5.41 1.94
N PRO A 58 6.43 -4.43 2.44
CA PRO A 58 5.63 -3.55 1.61
C PRO A 58 6.49 -2.86 0.55
N PRO A 59 5.92 -2.56 -0.64
CA PRO A 59 6.65 -1.81 -1.66
C PRO A 59 7.01 -0.42 -1.12
N ALA A 60 8.18 0.06 -1.52
CA ALA A 60 8.59 1.44 -1.31
C ALA A 60 8.64 2.16 -2.66
N VAL A 61 8.61 3.49 -2.63
CA VAL A 61 8.82 4.30 -3.84
C VAL A 61 10.17 3.94 -4.45
N THR A 62 10.17 3.45 -5.69
CA THR A 62 11.38 2.90 -6.32
C THR A 62 12.23 3.97 -7.01
N CYS A 63 11.63 5.09 -7.37
CA CYS A 63 12.34 6.23 -7.95
C CYS A 63 13.25 6.91 -6.91
N THR A 64 14.55 6.90 -7.18
CA THR A 64 15.65 7.62 -6.48
C THR A 64 15.20 8.56 -5.36
N PRO A 65 15.59 8.33 -4.09
CA PRO A 65 15.21 9.14 -2.94
C PRO A 65 15.45 10.64 -3.12
N GLU A 66 16.34 11.01 -4.03
CA GLU A 66 16.69 12.38 -4.38
C GLU A 66 15.61 13.11 -5.21
N LYS A 67 14.70 12.39 -5.88
CA LYS A 67 13.64 12.99 -6.70
C LYS A 67 12.43 13.47 -5.90
N TRP A 68 12.15 12.83 -4.76
CA TRP A 68 10.94 13.08 -3.98
C TRP A 68 11.27 13.42 -2.54
N SER A 69 10.44 14.25 -1.92
CA SER A 69 10.69 14.70 -0.56
C SER A 69 10.73 13.53 0.42
N THR A 70 11.52 13.67 1.49
CA THR A 70 11.53 12.70 2.60
C THR A 70 10.13 12.54 3.20
N HIS A 71 9.34 13.62 3.23
CA HIS A 71 7.96 13.59 3.72
C HIS A 71 7.08 12.66 2.89
N LEU A 72 7.19 12.66 1.56
CA LEU A 72 6.43 11.74 0.71
C LEU A 72 6.82 10.27 0.97
N HIS A 73 8.10 9.99 1.15
CA HIS A 73 8.56 8.63 1.47
C HIS A 73 8.05 8.17 2.84
N MET A 74 8.01 9.06 3.84
CA MET A 74 7.43 8.79 5.15
C MET A 74 5.92 8.53 5.04
N PHE A 75 5.18 9.39 4.34
CA PHE A 75 3.75 9.22 4.10
C PHE A 75 3.43 7.86 3.47
N VAL A 76 4.15 7.45 2.42
CA VAL A 76 3.95 6.13 1.79
C VAL A 76 4.28 5.00 2.76
N LYS A 77 5.35 5.14 3.55
CA LYS A 77 5.72 4.17 4.58
C LYS A 77 4.63 4.03 5.65
N ASP A 78 4.03 5.12 6.09
CA ASP A 78 3.00 5.12 7.12
C ASP A 78 1.67 4.55 6.59
N CYS A 79 1.37 4.79 5.32
CA CYS A 79 0.26 4.13 4.63
C CYS A 79 0.46 2.61 4.50
N LEU A 80 1.68 2.17 4.21
CA LEU A 80 2.02 0.79 3.89
C LEU A 80 2.53 -0.01 5.09
N GLN A 81 1.92 0.19 6.26
CA GLN A 81 2.18 -0.64 7.43
C GLN A 81 1.43 -1.97 7.32
N LYS A 82 2.16 -3.10 7.42
CA LYS A 82 1.55 -4.44 7.39
C LYS A 82 0.67 -4.72 8.60
N ASP A 83 1.15 -4.35 9.78
CA ASP A 83 0.38 -4.49 11.00
C ASP A 83 -0.75 -3.45 11.00
N PHE A 84 -1.97 -3.94 11.17
CA PHE A 84 -3.17 -3.13 11.20
C PHE A 84 -3.22 -2.19 12.41
N ALA A 85 -2.64 -2.62 13.53
CA ALA A 85 -2.59 -1.82 14.75
C ALA A 85 -1.69 -0.58 14.59
N THR A 86 -0.58 -0.72 13.85
CA THR A 86 0.39 0.36 13.64
C THR A 86 0.10 1.22 12.42
N ARG A 87 -0.77 0.78 11.50
CA ARG A 87 -1.19 1.59 10.36
C ARG A 87 -1.97 2.80 10.84
N GLN A 88 -1.54 3.98 10.43
CA GLN A 88 -2.19 5.24 10.77
C GLN A 88 -3.59 5.35 10.16
N ASN A 89 -4.48 6.13 10.80
CA ASN A 89 -5.77 6.48 10.23
C ASN A 89 -5.64 7.72 9.32
N ALA A 90 -6.71 8.07 8.62
CA ALA A 90 -6.70 9.19 7.68
C ALA A 90 -6.40 10.54 8.34
N THR A 91 -6.82 10.75 9.59
CA THR A 91 -6.59 11.99 10.34
C THR A 91 -5.13 12.12 10.73
N ASP A 92 -4.51 11.04 11.22
CA ASP A 92 -3.10 11.02 11.62
C ASP A 92 -2.15 11.32 10.45
N LEU A 93 -2.54 10.95 9.22
CA LEU A 93 -1.75 11.14 8.01
C LEU A 93 -1.78 12.58 7.45
N LEU A 94 -2.63 13.45 8.00
CA LEU A 94 -2.77 14.85 7.56
C LEU A 94 -1.86 15.81 8.35
N GLU A 95 -1.23 15.34 9.42
CA GLU A 95 -0.33 16.12 10.29
C GLU A 95 1.14 15.99 9.87
#